data_AF-A0A167H9U3-F1
#
_entry.id   AF-A0A167H9U3-F1
#
_cell.length_a   1.000
_cell.length_b   1.000
_cell.length_c   1.000
_cell.angle_alpha   90.00
_cell.angle_beta   90.00
_cell.angle_gamma   90.00
#
_symmetry.space_group_name_H-M   'P 1'
#
loop_
_entity.id
_entity.type
_entity.pdbx_description
1 polymer ?
#
loop_
_entity_poly.entity_id
_entity_poly.type
_entity_poly.pdbx_seq_one_letter_code
_entity_poly.pdbx_strand_id
1 'polypeptide(L)'
;MIHPAFIAFAKRPGLLLEHADAYTDLASAELDEWAARWKRHAVVCVAAAVLLALGLLLAGTAGLLLAALPLHAMPLPWLLWVIPGVPLLIGAGLGCSALAAKKQAPFTALRQQVSQDLATLKVLDDE
;
A
#
# COMPACT_ATOMS: atom_id res chain seq x y z
N MET A 1 25.58 28.31 29.28
CA MET A 1 26.88 27.92 28.69
C MET A 1 26.55 27.25 27.38
N ILE A 2 27.02 27.80 26.26
CA ILE A 2 26.68 27.29 24.92
C ILE A 2 27.37 25.94 24.77
N HIS A 3 26.58 24.89 24.50
CA HIS A 3 27.06 23.51 24.42
C HIS A 3 28.17 23.40 23.35
N PRO A 4 29.29 22.69 23.60
CA PRO A 4 30.36 22.50 22.62
C PRO A 4 29.85 21.86 21.31
N ALA A 5 28.77 21.08 21.38
CA ALA A 5 28.00 20.61 20.23
C ALA A 5 27.60 21.76 19.29
N PHE A 6 27.02 22.87 19.81
CA PHE A 6 26.61 24.00 18.98
C PHE A 6 27.79 24.72 18.28
N ILE A 7 28.98 24.69 18.89
CA ILE A 7 30.18 25.30 18.31
C ILE A 7 30.79 24.39 17.22
N ALA A 8 30.68 23.07 17.37
CA ALA A 8 31.04 22.10 16.33
C ALA A 8 30.06 22.18 15.13
N PHE A 9 28.75 22.30 15.41
CA PHE A 9 27.68 22.57 14.43
C PHE A 9 27.94 23.84 13.61
N ALA A 10 28.44 24.90 14.25
CA ALA A 10 28.75 26.17 13.58
C ALA A 10 30.06 26.15 12.77
N LYS A 11 31.02 25.25 13.09
CA LYS A 11 32.35 25.23 12.45
C LYS A 11 32.43 24.46 11.14
N ARG A 12 31.51 23.51 10.87
CA ARG A 12 31.48 22.75 9.61
C ARG A 12 30.07 22.60 9.03
N PRO A 13 29.41 23.70 8.62
CA PRO A 13 28.06 23.67 8.07
C PRO A 13 27.94 22.86 6.77
N GLY A 14 29.03 22.71 6.01
CA GLY A 14 29.04 21.95 4.75
C GLY A 14 28.82 20.44 4.92
N LEU A 15 29.31 19.83 6.01
CA LEU A 15 29.12 18.39 6.27
C LEU A 15 27.66 18.05 6.66
N LEU A 16 26.94 19.01 7.25
CA LEU A 16 25.52 18.86 7.59
C LEU A 16 24.62 19.02 6.36
N LEU A 17 24.97 19.93 5.45
CA LEU A 17 24.28 20.10 4.17
C LEU A 17 24.43 18.84 3.30
N GLU A 18 25.62 18.26 3.24
CA GLU A 18 25.88 17.06 2.46
C GLU A 18 25.19 15.81 3.04
N HIS A 19 25.03 15.72 4.37
CA HIS A 19 24.20 14.68 4.98
C HIS A 19 22.71 14.97 4.85
N ALA A 20 22.27 16.22 4.93
CA ALA A 20 20.88 16.61 4.67
C ALA A 20 20.46 16.24 3.24
N ASP A 21 21.33 16.47 2.25
CA ASP A 21 21.10 16.04 0.86
C ASP A 21 20.96 14.51 0.76
N ALA A 22 21.83 13.75 1.42
CA ALA A 22 21.73 12.28 1.44
C ALA A 22 20.43 11.79 2.12
N TYR A 23 19.98 12.47 3.18
CA TYR A 23 18.70 12.20 3.84
C TYR A 23 17.50 12.57 2.97
N THR A 24 17.59 13.66 2.19
CA THR A 24 16.54 14.03 1.24
C THR A 24 16.46 13.08 0.05
N ASP A 25 17.60 12.60 -0.45
CA ASP A 25 17.65 11.59 -1.50
C ASP A 25 17.03 10.27 -1.02
N LEU A 26 17.37 9.82 0.19
CA LEU A 26 16.77 8.62 0.78
C LEU A 26 15.27 8.80 1.05
N ALA A 27 14.86 9.97 1.55
CA ALA A 27 13.46 10.27 1.79
C ALA A 27 12.63 10.31 0.49
N SER A 28 13.18 10.87 -0.59
CA SER A 28 12.53 10.91 -1.89
C SER A 28 12.41 9.50 -2.50
N ALA A 29 13.45 8.67 -2.39
CA ALA A 29 13.40 7.28 -2.84
C ALA A 29 12.35 6.45 -2.08
N GLU A 30 12.30 6.55 -0.75
CA GLU A 30 11.26 5.87 0.05
C GLU A 30 9.84 6.39 -0.26
N LEU A 31 9.70 7.69 -0.50
CA LEU A 31 8.42 8.30 -0.92
C LEU A 31 7.95 7.77 -2.27
N ASP A 32 8.85 7.65 -3.25
CA ASP A 32 8.52 7.13 -4.58
C ASP A 32 8.13 5.65 -4.53
N GLU A 33 8.85 4.83 -3.77
CA GLU A 33 8.49 3.43 -3.56
C GLU A 33 7.14 3.27 -2.86
N TRP A 34 6.89 4.12 -1.85
CA TRP A 34 5.63 4.13 -1.14
C TRP A 34 4.47 4.60 -2.02
N ALA A 35 4.67 5.66 -2.81
CA ALA A 35 3.69 6.17 -3.76
C ALA A 35 3.38 5.13 -4.85
N ALA A 36 4.39 4.46 -5.40
CA ALA A 36 4.23 3.38 -6.37
C ALA A 36 3.44 2.20 -5.77
N ARG A 37 3.76 1.82 -4.52
CA ARG A 37 3.04 0.75 -3.81
C ARG A 37 1.60 1.13 -3.52
N TRP A 38 1.33 2.37 -3.10
CA TRP A 38 -0.02 2.86 -2.89
C TRP A 38 -0.80 2.87 -4.22
N LYS A 39 -0.21 3.40 -5.30
CA LYS A 39 -0.84 3.39 -6.63
C LYS A 39 -1.23 1.97 -7.06
N ARG A 40 -0.33 1.00 -6.90
CA ARG A 40 -0.62 -0.42 -7.21
C ARG A 40 -1.75 -0.96 -6.33
N HIS A 41 -1.72 -0.67 -5.04
CA HIS A 41 -2.77 -1.09 -4.11
C HIS A 41 -4.14 -0.47 -4.46
N ALA A 42 -4.17 0.81 -4.80
CA ALA A 42 -5.37 1.50 -5.25
C ALA A 42 -5.95 0.88 -6.53
N VAL A 43 -5.09 0.58 -7.51
CA VAL A 43 -5.50 -0.09 -8.75
C VAL A 43 -6.12 -1.47 -8.46
N VAL A 44 -5.49 -2.28 -7.60
CA VAL A 44 -6.02 -3.59 -7.22
C VAL A 44 -7.36 -3.46 -6.48
N CYS A 45 -7.48 -2.51 -5.55
CA CYS A 45 -8.72 -2.26 -4.82
C CYS A 45 -9.87 -1.81 -5.75
N VAL A 46 -9.58 -0.90 -6.69
CA VAL A 46 -10.57 -0.45 -7.69
C VAL A 46 -10.98 -1.61 -8.59
N ALA A 47 -10.03 -2.41 -9.09
CA ALA A 47 -10.33 -3.58 -9.90
C ALA A 47 -11.20 -4.60 -9.15
N ALA A 48 -10.88 -4.87 -7.88
CA ALA A 48 -11.68 -5.74 -7.02
C ALA A 48 -13.11 -5.19 -6.84
N ALA A 49 -13.26 -3.90 -6.55
CA ALA A 49 -14.57 -3.26 -6.38
C ALA A 49 -15.42 -3.32 -7.65
N VAL A 50 -14.82 -3.05 -8.81
CA VAL A 50 -15.50 -3.12 -10.11
C VAL A 50 -15.98 -4.55 -10.40
N LEU A 51 -15.13 -5.55 -10.18
CA LEU A 51 -15.48 -6.96 -10.39
C LEU A 51 -16.59 -7.43 -9.45
N LEU A 52 -16.54 -7.03 -8.17
CA LEU A 52 -17.59 -7.34 -7.20
C LEU A 52 -18.92 -6.66 -7.60
N ALA A 53 -18.90 -5.38 -7.94
CA ALA A 53 -20.09 -4.66 -8.37
C ALA A 53 -20.71 -5.29 -9.62
N LEU A 54 -19.89 -5.61 -10.63
CA LEU A 54 -20.32 -6.31 -11.83
C LEU A 54 -20.93 -7.68 -11.47
N GLY A 55 -20.23 -8.49 -10.67
CA GLY A 55 -20.72 -9.78 -10.21
C GLY A 55 -22.06 -9.71 -9.46
N LEU A 56 -22.25 -8.71 -8.60
CA LEU A 56 -23.52 -8.45 -7.91
C LEU A 56 -24.65 -8.10 -8.90
N LEU A 57 -24.38 -7.24 -9.88
CA LEU A 57 -25.37 -6.87 -10.89
C LEU A 57 -25.79 -8.10 -11.70
N LEU A 58 -24.83 -8.89 -12.17
CA LEU A 58 -25.12 -10.13 -12.89
C LEU A 58 -25.86 -11.14 -11.99
N ALA A 59 -25.52 -11.24 -10.70
CA ALA A 59 -26.23 -12.11 -9.76
C ALA A 59 -27.69 -11.67 -9.58
N GLY A 60 -27.93 -10.36 -9.51
CA GLY A 60 -29.28 -9.79 -9.49
C GLY A 60 -30.07 -10.17 -10.75
N THR A 61 -29.47 -10.02 -11.94
CA THR A 61 -30.12 -10.43 -13.20
C THR A 61 -30.39 -11.93 -13.28
N ALA A 62 -29.46 -12.76 -12.77
CA ALA A 62 -29.65 -14.21 -12.70
C ALA A 62 -30.80 -14.58 -11.75
N GLY A 63 -30.92 -13.89 -10.62
CA GLY A 63 -32.04 -14.04 -9.70
C GLY A 63 -33.38 -13.66 -10.33
N LEU A 64 -33.43 -12.55 -11.08
CA LEU A 64 -34.63 -12.15 -11.82
C LEU A 64 -35.01 -13.19 -12.88
N LEU A 65 -34.04 -13.74 -13.63
CA LEU A 65 -34.29 -14.79 -14.62
C LEU A 65 -34.78 -16.08 -13.98
N LEU A 66 -34.21 -16.47 -12.84
CA LEU A 66 -34.63 -17.65 -12.09
C LEU A 66 -36.05 -17.50 -11.53
N ALA A 67 -36.46 -16.28 -11.17
CA ALA A 67 -37.81 -15.99 -10.72
C ALA A 67 -38.83 -15.94 -11.89
N ALA A 68 -38.39 -15.49 -13.07
CA ALA A 68 -39.26 -15.31 -14.22
C ALA A 68 -39.47 -16.58 -15.05
N LEU A 69 -38.47 -17.46 -15.14
CA LEU A 69 -38.50 -18.65 -15.99
C LEU A 69 -38.21 -19.94 -15.21
N PRO A 70 -38.89 -21.06 -15.52
CA PRO A 70 -38.58 -22.33 -14.92
C PRO A 70 -37.27 -22.92 -15.46
N LEU A 71 -36.46 -23.50 -14.57
CA LEU A 71 -35.13 -24.04 -14.87
C LEU A 71 -35.10 -25.07 -16.03
N HIS A 72 -36.16 -25.90 -16.16
CA HIS A 72 -36.24 -26.92 -17.20
C HIS A 72 -36.44 -26.35 -18.61
N ALA A 73 -36.89 -25.09 -18.72
CA ALA A 73 -37.04 -24.39 -19.98
C ALA A 73 -35.76 -23.65 -20.42
N MET A 74 -34.72 -23.66 -19.58
CA MET A 74 -33.45 -22.99 -19.87
C MET A 74 -32.48 -23.96 -20.55
N PRO A 75 -31.84 -23.59 -21.67
CA PRO A 75 -30.91 -24.47 -22.37
C PRO A 75 -29.61 -24.74 -21.59
N LEU A 76 -29.15 -23.78 -20.79
CA LEU A 76 -27.93 -23.88 -19.98
C LEU A 76 -28.14 -23.26 -18.59
N PRO A 77 -28.90 -23.91 -17.69
CA PRO A 77 -29.28 -23.32 -16.40
C PRO A 77 -28.08 -23.10 -15.45
N TRP A 78 -26.98 -23.85 -15.64
CA TRP A 78 -25.77 -23.71 -14.82
C TRP A 78 -25.03 -22.38 -15.06
N LEU A 79 -25.23 -21.72 -16.21
CA LEU A 79 -24.64 -20.41 -16.52
C LEU A 79 -25.10 -19.32 -15.55
N LEU A 80 -26.32 -19.44 -14.99
CA LEU A 80 -26.88 -18.50 -14.01
C LEU A 80 -25.99 -18.32 -12.79
N TRP A 81 -25.20 -19.34 -12.44
CA TRP A 81 -24.29 -19.31 -11.30
C TRP A 81 -22.87 -18.97 -11.71
N VAL A 82 -22.40 -19.53 -12.83
CA VAL A 82 -21.01 -19.36 -13.28
C VAL A 82 -20.74 -17.92 -13.72
N ILE A 83 -21.64 -17.32 -14.50
CA ILE A 83 -21.47 -15.97 -15.04
C ILE A 83 -21.30 -14.91 -13.94
N PRO A 84 -22.16 -14.83 -12.90
CA PRO A 84 -21.93 -13.92 -11.79
C PRO A 84 -20.85 -14.42 -10.81
N GLY A 85 -20.69 -15.74 -10.67
CA GLY A 85 -19.76 -16.33 -9.72
C GLY A 85 -18.29 -16.05 -10.05
N VAL A 86 -17.90 -16.09 -11.32
CA VAL A 86 -16.52 -15.83 -11.75
C VAL A 86 -16.02 -14.44 -11.34
N PRO A 87 -16.67 -13.32 -11.72
CA PRO A 87 -16.22 -11.99 -11.32
C PRO A 87 -16.30 -11.78 -9.80
N LEU A 88 -17.27 -12.38 -9.11
CA LEU A 88 -17.34 -12.35 -7.64
C LEU A 88 -16.12 -13.01 -6.99
N LEU A 89 -15.76 -14.21 -7.44
CA LEU A 89 -14.63 -14.96 -6.90
C LEU A 89 -13.30 -14.25 -7.15
N ILE A 90 -13.10 -13.73 -8.37
CA ILE A 90 -11.89 -12.98 -8.71
C ILE A 90 -11.83 -11.68 -7.91
N GLY A 91 -12.93 -10.92 -7.84
CA GLY A 91 -13.01 -9.69 -7.08
C GLY A 91 -12.76 -9.91 -5.58
N ALA A 92 -13.34 -10.96 -5.00
CA ALA A 92 -13.10 -11.35 -3.62
C ALA A 92 -11.64 -11.76 -3.38
N GLY A 93 -11.05 -12.57 -4.28
CA GLY A 93 -9.64 -12.96 -4.19
C GLY A 93 -8.69 -11.77 -4.23
N LEU A 94 -8.92 -10.82 -5.14
CA LEU A 94 -8.16 -9.57 -5.21
C LEU A 94 -8.34 -8.73 -3.94
N GLY A 95 -9.57 -8.57 -3.45
CA GLY A 95 -9.87 -7.85 -2.21
C GLY A 95 -9.16 -8.47 -1.00
N CYS A 96 -9.22 -9.80 -0.84
CA CYS A 96 -8.52 -10.53 0.21
C CYS A 96 -7.00 -10.35 0.10
N SER A 97 -6.43 -10.41 -1.11
CA SER A 97 -4.99 -10.19 -1.32
C SER A 97 -4.56 -8.77 -0.95
N ALA A 98 -5.40 -7.78 -1.26
CA ALA A 98 -5.16 -6.39 -0.93
C ALA A 98 -5.21 -6.18 0.60
N LEU A 99 -6.19 -6.78 1.29
CA LEU A 99 -6.31 -6.72 2.75
C LEU A 99 -5.17 -7.47 3.46
N ALA A 100 -4.68 -8.56 2.88
CA ALA A 100 -3.56 -9.34 3.41
C ALA A 100 -2.20 -8.67 3.18
N ALA A 101 -2.12 -7.67 2.29
CA ALA A 101 -0.89 -6.92 2.08
C ALA A 101 -0.51 -6.17 3.37
N LYS A 102 0.56 -6.63 4.03
CA LYS A 102 1.07 -6.00 5.26
C LYS A 102 1.41 -4.54 4.99
N LYS A 103 0.84 -3.64 5.79
CA LYS A 103 1.26 -2.24 5.87
C LYS A 103 2.65 -2.20 6.52
N GLN A 104 3.70 -2.27 5.72
CA GLN A 104 5.03 -1.87 6.19
C GLN A 104 4.96 -0.38 6.50
N ALA A 105 5.35 -0.01 7.73
CA ALA A 105 5.38 1.38 8.13
C ALA A 105 6.40 2.12 7.24
N PRO A 106 5.99 3.22 6.58
CA PRO A 106 6.90 4.03 5.78
C PRO A 106 7.99 4.62 6.69
N PHE A 107 9.19 4.88 6.16
CA PHE A 107 10.28 5.52 6.89
C PHE A 107 10.88 4.69 8.03
N THR A 108 10.72 3.37 7.99
CA THR A 108 11.32 2.49 9.01
C THR A 108 12.83 2.43 8.90
N ALA A 109 13.38 2.37 7.68
CA ALA A 109 14.82 2.41 7.45
C ALA A 109 15.39 3.79 7.81
N LEU A 110 14.75 4.86 7.33
CA LEU A 110 15.10 6.25 7.68
C LEU A 110 15.12 6.50 9.19
N ARG A 111 14.11 6.03 9.93
CA ARG A 111 14.03 6.18 11.38
C ARG A 111 15.12 5.38 12.11
N GLN A 112 15.43 4.19 11.62
CA GLN A 112 16.47 3.34 12.20
C GLN A 112 17.86 3.96 12.01
N GLN A 113 18.12 4.53 10.83
CA GLN A 113 19.39 5.18 10.51
C GLN A 113 19.60 6.47 11.33
N VAL A 114 18.57 7.30 11.45
CA VAL A 114 18.60 8.50 12.32
C VAL A 114 18.84 8.13 13.78
N SER A 115 18.25 7.03 14.28
CA SER A 115 18.48 6.57 15.65
C SER A 115 19.90 6.09 15.90
N GLN A 116 20.55 5.50 14.88
CA GLN A 116 21.93 5.03 14.97
C GLN A 116 22.89 6.20 14.98
N ASP A 117 22.69 7.19 14.11
CA ASP A 117 23.52 8.40 14.07
C ASP A 117 23.41 9.22 15.37
N LEU A 118 22.21 9.36 15.92
CA LEU A 118 22.01 10.01 17.23
C LEU A 118 22.67 9.24 18.38
N ALA A 119 22.73 7.91 18.30
CA ALA A 119 23.39 7.09 19.31
C ALA A 119 24.91 7.28 19.25
N THR A 120 25.50 7.31 18.04
CA THR A 120 26.93 7.56 17.86
C THR A 120 27.33 8.95 18.33
N LEU A 121 26.51 9.97 18.06
CA LEU A 121 26.75 11.33 18.54
C LEU A 121 26.69 11.45 20.07
N LYS A 122 25.80 10.70 20.73
CA LYS A 122 25.76 10.67 22.20
C LYS A 122 26.99 10.03 22.81
N VAL A 123 27.48 8.93 22.24
CA VAL A 123 28.69 8.26 22.73
C VAL A 123 29.92 9.19 22.63
N LEU A 124 30.01 9.99 21.58
CA LEU A 124 31.10 10.96 21.38
C LEU A 124 31.00 12.21 22.26
N ASP A 125 29.83 12.53 22.84
CA ASP A 125 29.63 13.67 23.76
C ASP A 125 29.89 13.28 25.22
N ASP A 126 29.88 11.97 25.53
CA ASP A 126 30.19 11.39 26.85
C ASP A 126 31.71 11.09 27.07
N GLU A 127 32.56 11.25 26.05
CA GLU A 127 34.04 11.19 26.11
C GLU A 127 34.69 12.58 26.27
#